data_AF-A0A1Q9EGL1-F1
#
_entry.id   AF-A0A1Q9EGL1-F1
#
_cell.length_a   1.000
_cell.length_b   1.000
_cell.length_c   1.000
_cell.angle_alpha   90.00
_cell.angle_beta   90.00
_cell.angle_gamma   90.00
#
_symmetry.space_group_name_H-M   'P 1'
#
loop_
_entity.id
_entity.type
_entity.pdbx_description
1 polymer ?
#
loop_
_entity_poly.entity_id
_entity_poly.type
_entity_poly.pdbx_seq_one_letter_code
_entity_poly.pdbx_strand_id
1 'polypeptide(L)'
;MDSSKFIQLPPKGPDAPTILFRNSFQSGLFSIFYSIGRTPLYLWSASVRNGHIRRITDEDIGSAALEIAGNNVSTTSVTCPEQSRQTLGIKMPFLVLLVKNLHKYFCFEVEVLDDTGRKRRFKTSTFNSGTKVGPFNCSMPLRLDEGWNQVMFNLADFTQRAYGTNYVEICRITINANCRLRRIFFMDRLYASETPLESSRPQPP
;
A
#
# COMPACT_ATOMS: atom_id res chain seq x y z
N MET A 1 21.53 -9.29 21.73
CA MET A 1 20.13 -9.19 22.17
C MET A 1 19.38 -8.39 21.11
N ASP A 2 18.97 -9.03 20.02
CA ASP A 2 18.26 -8.36 18.94
C ASP A 2 16.83 -8.89 18.90
N SER A 3 15.93 -8.14 19.51
CA SER A 3 14.51 -8.41 19.55
C SER A 3 13.86 -7.81 18.33
N SER A 4 14.21 -8.32 17.15
CA SER A 4 13.42 -8.12 15.94
C SER A 4 12.07 -8.77 16.18
N LYS A 5 11.12 -8.00 16.70
CA LYS A 5 9.74 -8.43 16.95
C LYS A 5 9.09 -8.72 15.60
N PHE A 6 9.28 -9.94 15.10
CA PHE A 6 8.41 -10.55 14.12
C PHE A 6 6.99 -10.46 14.69
N ILE A 7 6.13 -9.74 13.98
CA ILE A 7 4.70 -9.63 14.31
C ILE A 7 4.15 -11.06 14.22
N GLN A 8 3.89 -11.66 15.39
CA GLN A 8 3.29 -12.98 15.50
C GLN A 8 1.83 -12.85 15.07
N LEU A 9 1.53 -13.24 13.83
CA LEU A 9 0.18 -13.19 13.29
C LEU A 9 -0.72 -14.17 14.04
N PRO A 10 -2.01 -13.84 14.24
CA PRO A 10 -2.95 -14.74 14.89
C PRO A 10 -3.09 -16.05 14.08
N PRO A 11 -3.32 -17.19 14.75
CA PRO A 11 -3.47 -18.47 14.09
C PRO A 11 -4.64 -18.45 13.10
N LYS A 12 -4.47 -19.16 11.97
CA LYS A 12 -5.49 -19.36 10.92
C LYS A 12 -6.65 -20.21 11.46
N GLY A 13 -7.53 -19.61 12.26
CA GLY A 13 -8.82 -20.19 12.65
C GLY A 13 -9.90 -19.90 11.59
N PRO A 14 -10.82 -20.83 11.32
CA PRO A 14 -11.96 -20.57 10.45
C PRO A 14 -13.00 -19.75 11.22
N ASP A 15 -13.62 -18.78 10.53
CA ASP A 15 -14.92 -18.15 10.85
C ASP A 15 -15.01 -16.81 11.61
N ALA A 16 -13.91 -16.15 12.01
CA ALA A 16 -13.96 -14.75 12.46
C ALA A 16 -13.28 -13.78 11.47
N PRO A 17 -13.86 -12.58 11.20
CA PRO A 17 -13.16 -11.54 10.45
C PRO A 17 -11.86 -11.19 11.18
N THR A 18 -10.74 -11.60 10.60
CA THR A 18 -9.44 -11.47 11.25
C THR A 18 -8.80 -10.15 10.85
N ILE A 19 -8.40 -9.38 11.86
CA ILE A 19 -7.76 -8.08 11.69
C ILE A 19 -6.27 -8.24 11.95
N LEU A 20 -5.45 -8.10 10.93
CA LEU A 20 -4.04 -8.53 10.96
C LEU A 20 -3.19 -7.73 11.95
N PHE A 21 -3.37 -6.41 12.00
CA PHE A 21 -2.45 -5.51 12.71
C PHE A 21 -3.08 -4.74 13.87
N ARG A 22 -4.33 -5.03 14.26
CA ARG A 22 -5.04 -4.30 15.34
C ARG A 22 -4.28 -4.29 16.67
N ASN A 23 -3.60 -5.40 16.99
CA ASN A 23 -2.82 -5.56 18.22
C ASN A 23 -1.31 -5.32 18.02
N SER A 24 -0.90 -4.92 16.81
CA SER A 24 0.49 -4.57 16.53
C SER A 24 0.79 -3.16 17.01
N PHE A 25 2.04 -2.91 17.40
CA PHE A 25 2.50 -1.55 17.71
C PHE A 25 2.55 -0.73 16.41
N GLN A 26 1.76 0.34 16.36
CA GLN A 26 1.58 1.20 15.19
C GLN A 26 2.03 2.63 15.53
N SER A 27 3.34 2.88 15.45
CA SER A 27 3.93 4.21 15.65
C SER A 27 5.17 4.37 14.77
N GLY A 28 5.52 5.61 14.45
CA GLY A 28 6.63 5.90 13.56
C GLY A 28 6.34 5.50 12.13
N LEU A 29 7.06 4.48 11.66
CA LEU A 29 6.98 3.93 10.32
C LEU A 29 6.56 2.46 10.37
N PHE A 30 5.49 2.11 9.68
CA PHE A 30 4.99 0.74 9.64
C PHE A 30 4.91 0.21 8.21
N SER A 31 5.78 -0.72 7.84
CA SER A 31 5.88 -1.22 6.47
C SER A 31 5.11 -2.53 6.29
N ILE A 32 4.25 -2.58 5.26
CA ILE A 32 3.49 -3.79 4.89
C ILE A 32 4.01 -4.49 3.63
N PHE A 33 4.92 -3.81 2.91
CA PHE A 33 5.58 -4.34 1.72
C PHE A 33 6.97 -3.75 1.59
N TYR A 34 7.97 -4.61 1.36
CA TYR A 34 9.32 -4.19 1.02
C TYR A 34 9.96 -5.19 0.05
N SER A 35 10.31 -4.73 -1.15
CA SER A 35 10.81 -5.56 -2.26
C SER A 35 12.13 -6.30 -2.01
N ILE A 36 12.99 -5.80 -1.10
CA ILE A 36 14.23 -6.50 -0.69
C ILE A 36 13.94 -7.69 0.23
N GLY A 37 12.79 -7.72 0.90
CA GLY A 37 12.44 -8.79 1.83
C GLY A 37 12.49 -10.18 1.18
N ARG A 38 12.71 -11.20 2.00
CA ARG A 38 12.80 -12.60 1.53
C ARG A 38 11.51 -13.06 0.84
N THR A 39 10.36 -12.73 1.44
CA THR A 39 9.01 -13.06 0.96
C THR A 39 8.14 -11.81 0.94
N PRO A 40 8.35 -10.89 -0.02
CA PRO A 40 7.75 -9.55 0.00
C PRO A 40 6.22 -9.57 -0.13
N LEU A 41 5.66 -10.64 -0.71
CA LEU A 41 4.23 -10.85 -0.91
C LEU A 41 3.60 -11.81 0.10
N TYR A 42 4.24 -12.07 1.25
CA TYR A 42 3.73 -13.04 2.24
C TYR A 42 2.29 -12.77 2.73
N LEU A 43 1.90 -11.50 2.80
CA LEU A 43 0.55 -11.07 3.21
C LEU A 43 -0.37 -10.73 2.03
N TRP A 44 0.14 -10.86 0.81
CA TRP A 44 -0.47 -10.31 -0.39
C TRP A 44 -0.98 -11.45 -1.28
N SER A 45 -2.22 -11.33 -1.75
CA SER A 45 -2.72 -12.15 -2.85
C SER A 45 -2.26 -11.55 -4.17
N ALA A 46 -1.73 -12.38 -5.07
CA ALA A 46 -1.40 -12.00 -6.43
C ALA A 46 -2.46 -12.55 -7.39
N SER A 47 -3.03 -11.68 -8.23
CA SER A 47 -3.91 -12.05 -9.33
C SER A 47 -3.24 -11.65 -10.63
N VAL A 48 -3.08 -12.58 -11.56
CA VAL A 48 -2.41 -12.34 -12.85
C VAL A 48 -3.24 -12.90 -13.98
N ARG A 49 -3.61 -12.05 -14.94
CA ARG A 49 -4.22 -12.45 -16.22
C ARG A 49 -3.62 -11.62 -17.33
N ASN A 50 -2.93 -12.27 -18.27
CA ASN A 50 -2.22 -11.64 -19.39
C ASN A 50 -1.21 -10.57 -18.93
N GLY A 51 -0.33 -10.97 -18.03
CA GLY A 51 0.68 -10.12 -17.39
C GLY A 51 1.66 -10.95 -16.57
N HIS A 52 2.47 -10.29 -15.75
CA HIS A 52 3.40 -10.94 -14.84
C HIS A 52 3.62 -10.10 -13.58
N ILE A 53 3.99 -10.79 -12.50
CA ILE A 53 4.47 -10.19 -11.26
C ILE A 53 5.82 -10.82 -10.97
N ARG A 54 6.89 -10.03 -10.99
CA ARG A 54 8.25 -10.54 -10.78
C ARG A 54 9.10 -9.54 -10.02
N ARG A 55 10.06 -10.05 -9.25
CA ARG A 55 11.09 -9.22 -8.64
C ARG A 55 12.22 -9.03 -9.64
N ILE A 56 12.59 -7.78 -9.89
CA ILE A 56 13.68 -7.40 -10.80
C ILE A 56 14.71 -6.57 -10.04
N THR A 57 15.89 -6.39 -10.62
CA THR A 57 16.84 -5.34 -10.23
C THR A 57 16.56 -4.10 -11.08
N ASP A 58 16.16 -3.00 -10.45
CA ASP A 58 15.94 -1.72 -11.13
C ASP A 58 17.25 -0.92 -11.18
N GLU A 59 17.61 -0.44 -12.36
CA GLU A 59 18.90 0.21 -12.61
C GLU A 59 19.02 1.58 -11.90
N ASP A 60 17.95 2.39 -11.90
CA ASP A 60 17.97 3.75 -11.31
C ASP A 60 18.25 3.74 -9.81
N ILE A 61 17.81 2.71 -9.10
CA ILE A 61 18.01 2.56 -7.64
C ILE A 61 19.06 1.51 -7.28
N GLY A 62 19.64 0.81 -8.27
CA GLY A 62 20.59 -0.28 -8.04
C GLY A 62 20.09 -1.38 -7.11
N SER A 63 18.77 -1.64 -7.08
CA SER A 63 18.16 -2.49 -6.04
C SER A 63 16.92 -3.22 -6.51
N ALA A 64 16.46 -4.17 -5.70
CA ALA A 64 15.30 -4.98 -6.02
C ALA A 64 14.00 -4.15 -5.99
N ALA A 65 13.16 -4.33 -7.01
CA ALA A 65 11.81 -3.79 -7.10
C ALA A 65 10.84 -4.90 -7.56
N LEU A 66 9.58 -4.80 -7.15
CA LEU A 66 8.53 -5.69 -7.66
C LEU A 66 7.87 -5.05 -8.87
N GLU A 67 8.07 -5.67 -10.04
CA GLU A 67 7.40 -5.27 -11.27
C GLU A 67 6.06 -6.00 -11.38
N ILE A 68 4.99 -5.22 -11.53
CA ILE A 68 3.64 -5.69 -11.82
C ILE A 68 3.30 -5.13 -13.20
N ALA A 69 3.15 -6.00 -14.21
CA ALA A 69 2.91 -5.58 -15.58
C ALA A 69 1.77 -6.39 -16.18
N GLY A 70 0.97 -5.76 -17.05
CA GLY A 70 -0.13 -6.43 -17.73
C GLY A 70 -0.78 -5.53 -18.77
N ASN A 71 -1.37 -6.13 -19.80
CA ASN A 71 -2.00 -5.37 -20.88
C ASN A 71 -3.25 -4.61 -20.41
N ASN A 72 -4.00 -5.18 -19.46
CA ASN A 72 -5.12 -4.53 -18.82
C ASN A 72 -4.81 -4.25 -17.34
N VAL A 73 -4.91 -2.98 -16.95
CA VAL A 73 -4.60 -2.49 -15.60
C VAL A 73 -5.39 -3.25 -14.52
N SER A 74 -6.65 -3.58 -14.78
CA SER A 74 -7.51 -4.22 -13.78
C SER A 74 -7.29 -5.73 -13.62
N THR A 75 -6.58 -6.38 -14.54
CA THR A 75 -6.51 -7.85 -14.60
C THR A 75 -5.28 -8.44 -13.93
N THR A 76 -4.27 -7.62 -13.64
CA THR A 76 -3.08 -8.01 -12.87
C THR A 76 -2.92 -7.07 -11.68
N SER A 77 -2.89 -7.62 -10.47
CA SER A 77 -2.80 -6.84 -9.23
C SER A 77 -2.23 -7.65 -8.07
N VAL A 78 -1.73 -6.94 -7.06
CA VAL A 78 -1.45 -7.47 -5.73
C VAL A 78 -2.38 -6.82 -4.72
N THR A 79 -2.97 -7.62 -3.83
CA THR A 79 -3.94 -7.16 -2.83
C THR A 79 -3.54 -7.60 -1.44
N CYS A 80 -3.57 -6.69 -0.47
CA CYS A 80 -3.33 -6.96 0.94
C CYS A 80 -4.55 -6.55 1.78
N PRO A 81 -5.10 -7.43 2.63
CA PRO A 81 -4.62 -8.77 2.95
C PRO A 81 -5.02 -9.82 1.90
N GLU A 82 -4.35 -10.98 1.91
CA GLU A 82 -4.56 -12.07 0.95
C GLU A 82 -6.02 -12.55 0.90
N GLN A 83 -6.65 -12.75 2.07
CA GLN A 83 -8.04 -13.23 2.14
C GLN A 83 -9.05 -12.08 2.18
N SER A 84 -10.18 -12.23 1.45
CA SER A 84 -11.25 -11.22 1.39
C SER A 84 -11.93 -10.92 2.73
N ARG A 85 -11.97 -11.90 3.65
CA ARG A 85 -12.58 -11.76 4.98
C ARG A 85 -11.64 -11.10 6.01
N GLN A 86 -10.40 -10.82 5.64
CA GLN A 86 -9.43 -10.16 6.51
C GLN A 86 -9.38 -8.66 6.25
N THR A 87 -8.96 -7.91 7.26
CA THR A 87 -8.62 -6.48 7.13
C THR A 87 -7.25 -6.19 7.75
N LEU A 88 -6.61 -5.11 7.29
CA LEU A 88 -5.32 -4.66 7.83
C LEU A 88 -5.46 -4.15 9.27
N GLY A 89 -6.41 -3.26 9.53
CA GLY A 89 -6.60 -2.66 10.87
C GLY A 89 -5.52 -1.66 11.24
N ILE A 90 -5.00 -0.93 10.25
CA ILE A 90 -3.94 0.06 10.43
C ILE A 90 -4.59 1.42 10.66
N LYS A 91 -4.29 2.09 11.78
CA LYS A 91 -4.87 3.37 12.21
C LYS A 91 -4.02 4.58 11.83
N MET A 92 -2.79 4.36 11.36
CA MET A 92 -1.92 5.44 10.87
C MET A 92 -2.55 6.11 9.62
N PRO A 93 -2.65 7.45 9.56
CA PRO A 93 -3.41 8.14 8.53
C PRO A 93 -2.63 8.37 7.22
N PHE A 94 -1.30 8.39 7.27
CA PHE A 94 -0.48 8.65 6.10
C PHE A 94 -0.03 7.35 5.45
N LEU A 95 -0.53 7.06 4.27
CA LEU A 95 -0.08 5.96 3.41
C LEU A 95 0.98 6.47 2.45
N VAL A 96 2.13 5.80 2.36
CA VAL A 96 3.22 6.15 1.44
C VAL A 96 3.56 4.96 0.54
N LEU A 97 3.59 5.21 -0.77
CA LEU A 97 4.02 4.26 -1.79
C LEU A 97 5.28 4.79 -2.47
N LEU A 98 6.32 3.97 -2.54
CA LEU A 98 7.48 4.21 -3.39
C LEU A 98 7.30 3.41 -4.68
N VAL A 99 6.98 4.12 -5.76
CA VAL A 99 6.55 3.54 -7.03
C VAL A 99 7.27 4.19 -8.21
N LYS A 100 7.70 3.39 -9.19
CA LYS A 100 8.26 3.88 -10.44
C LYS A 100 7.15 4.04 -11.48
N ASN A 101 7.11 5.20 -12.12
CA ASN A 101 6.29 5.44 -13.29
C ASN A 101 6.89 4.74 -14.50
N LEU A 102 6.12 3.86 -15.14
CA LEU A 102 6.52 3.13 -16.37
C LEU A 102 5.94 3.77 -17.64
N HIS A 103 5.44 5.01 -17.55
CA HIS A 103 4.73 5.71 -18.62
C HIS A 103 3.56 4.91 -19.21
N LYS A 104 2.89 4.13 -18.35
CA LYS A 104 1.73 3.30 -18.66
C LYS A 104 0.61 3.58 -17.67
N TYR A 105 -0.60 3.19 -18.02
CA TYR A 105 -1.75 3.35 -17.14
C TYR A 105 -1.57 2.54 -15.86
N PHE A 106 -1.64 3.23 -14.73
CA PHE A 106 -1.45 2.70 -13.39
C PHE A 106 -2.59 3.17 -12.49
N CYS A 107 -3.00 2.31 -11.56
CA CYS A 107 -3.89 2.70 -10.48
C CYS A 107 -3.64 1.89 -9.22
N PHE A 108 -4.16 2.39 -8.11
CA PHE A 108 -4.24 1.65 -6.86
C PHE A 108 -5.53 1.99 -6.14
N GLU A 109 -5.95 1.09 -5.26
CA GLU A 109 -7.17 1.21 -4.47
C GLU A 109 -6.85 1.03 -2.98
N VAL A 110 -7.50 1.84 -2.15
CA VAL A 110 -7.44 1.75 -0.69
C VAL A 110 -8.86 1.72 -0.15
N GLU A 111 -9.19 0.67 0.61
CA GLU A 111 -10.44 0.59 1.37
C GLU A 111 -10.17 1.05 2.81
N VAL A 112 -10.95 2.01 3.28
CA VAL A 112 -10.91 2.52 4.66
C VAL A 112 -12.24 2.30 5.36
N LEU A 113 -12.21 2.19 6.68
CA LEU A 113 -13.36 2.23 7.55
C LEU A 113 -13.52 3.66 8.10
N ASP A 114 -14.73 4.20 8.03
CA ASP A 114 -15.09 5.47 8.67
C ASP A 114 -15.76 5.27 10.05
N ASP A 115 -15.93 6.36 10.78
CA ASP A 115 -16.58 6.40 12.10
C ASP A 115 -18.08 6.08 12.08
N THR A 116 -18.70 6.09 10.90
CA THR A 116 -20.08 5.62 10.69
C THR A 116 -20.17 4.10 10.48
N GLY A 117 -19.03 3.39 10.55
CA GLY A 117 -18.95 1.96 10.33
C GLY A 117 -19.06 1.57 8.85
N ARG A 118 -18.96 2.52 7.92
CA ARG A 118 -19.03 2.28 6.47
C ARG A 118 -17.64 2.14 5.88
N LYS A 119 -17.53 1.23 4.92
CA LYS A 119 -16.32 1.06 4.12
C LYS A 119 -16.35 1.97 2.91
N ARG A 120 -15.30 2.77 2.74
CA ARG A 120 -15.13 3.69 1.60
C ARG A 120 -13.90 3.28 0.81
N ARG A 121 -13.99 3.36 -0.52
CA ARG A 121 -12.91 2.98 -1.43
C ARG A 121 -12.36 4.18 -2.16
N PHE A 122 -11.10 4.49 -1.93
CA PHE A 122 -10.36 5.49 -2.70
C PHE A 122 -9.61 4.79 -3.82
N LYS A 123 -9.92 5.15 -5.06
CA LYS A 123 -9.24 4.66 -6.26
C LYS A 123 -8.51 5.80 -6.92
N THR A 124 -7.20 5.65 -7.05
CA THR A 124 -6.33 6.69 -7.59
C THR A 124 -5.66 6.18 -8.86
N SER A 125 -5.77 6.92 -9.96
CA SER A 125 -5.28 6.45 -11.28
C SER A 125 -4.70 7.54 -12.17
N THR A 126 -3.76 7.15 -13.03
CA THR A 126 -3.08 8.08 -13.95
C THR A 126 -3.89 8.47 -15.19
N PHE A 127 -4.99 7.76 -15.45
CA PHE A 127 -5.87 8.00 -16.60
C PHE A 127 -7.16 8.75 -16.27
N ASN A 128 -7.43 9.01 -14.99
CA ASN A 128 -8.55 9.84 -14.58
C ASN A 128 -8.13 11.30 -14.55
N SER A 129 -8.95 12.20 -15.09
CA SER A 129 -8.68 13.64 -15.15
C SER A 129 -9.31 14.45 -14.01
N GLY A 130 -10.26 13.87 -13.27
CA GLY A 130 -11.00 14.58 -12.23
C GLY A 130 -11.47 13.67 -11.11
N THR A 131 -11.76 14.28 -9.96
CA THR A 131 -12.27 13.58 -8.79
C THR A 131 -13.77 13.32 -8.93
N LYS A 132 -14.19 12.08 -8.72
CA LYS A 132 -15.61 11.67 -8.69
C LYS A 132 -15.89 11.02 -7.35
N VAL A 133 -16.82 11.59 -6.59
CA VAL A 133 -17.22 11.07 -5.27
C VAL A 133 -18.60 10.43 -5.38
N GLY A 134 -18.64 9.10 -5.26
CA GLY A 134 -19.86 8.33 -5.08
C GLY A 134 -20.01 7.88 -3.63
N PRO A 135 -21.16 7.31 -3.23
CA PRO A 135 -21.44 6.96 -1.84
C PRO A 135 -20.39 6.03 -1.22
N PHE A 136 -19.91 5.02 -1.94
CA PHE A 136 -18.93 4.05 -1.38
C PHE A 136 -17.56 4.11 -2.05
N ASN A 137 -17.43 4.89 -3.12
CA ASN A 137 -16.20 4.96 -3.90
C ASN A 137 -15.88 6.42 -4.24
N CYS A 138 -14.60 6.76 -4.16
CA CYS A 138 -14.04 8.03 -4.57
C CYS A 138 -12.93 7.73 -5.58
N SER A 139 -13.10 8.20 -6.81
CA SER A 139 -12.08 8.10 -7.85
C SER A 139 -11.32 9.41 -7.95
N MET A 140 -10.00 9.36 -7.91
CA MET A 140 -9.14 10.55 -7.88
C MET A 140 -8.04 10.44 -8.96
N PRO A 141 -7.62 11.56 -9.57
CA PRO A 141 -6.49 11.56 -10.49
C PRO A 141 -5.17 11.32 -9.74
N LEU A 142 -4.22 10.66 -10.39
CA LEU A 142 -2.84 10.51 -9.96
C LEU A 142 -1.91 11.15 -10.98
N ARG A 143 -1.05 12.05 -10.51
CA ARG A 143 0.07 12.55 -11.32
C ARG A 143 1.35 11.92 -10.78
N LEU A 144 2.15 11.38 -11.69
CA LEU A 144 3.45 10.83 -11.41
C LEU A 144 4.46 11.51 -12.32
N ASP A 145 5.59 11.90 -11.76
CA ASP A 145 6.74 12.37 -12.50
C ASP A 145 7.44 11.18 -13.18
N GLU A 146 8.43 11.48 -14.02
CA GLU A 146 9.28 10.46 -14.63
C GLU A 146 10.13 9.75 -13.56
N GLY A 147 10.31 8.43 -13.72
CA GLY A 147 11.11 7.64 -12.80
C GLY A 147 10.42 7.34 -11.46
N TRP A 148 11.19 7.41 -10.37
CA TRP A 148 10.76 7.00 -9.03
C TRP A 148 10.01 8.12 -8.31
N ASN A 149 8.83 7.77 -7.80
CA ASN A 149 7.90 8.68 -7.15
C ASN A 149 7.61 8.22 -5.72
N GLN A 150 7.50 9.18 -4.81
CA GLN A 150 6.95 8.97 -3.47
C GLN A 150 5.52 9.52 -3.42
N VAL A 151 4.55 8.63 -3.53
CA VAL A 151 3.13 8.99 -3.47
C VAL A 151 2.68 8.93 -2.02
N MET A 152 2.25 10.07 -1.48
CA MET A 152 1.76 10.19 -0.12
C MET A 152 0.26 10.47 -0.09
N PHE A 153 -0.48 9.72 0.72
CA PHE A 153 -1.93 9.78 0.85
C PHE A 153 -2.30 10.06 2.30
N ASN A 154 -2.92 11.23 2.55
CA ASN A 154 -3.54 11.53 3.83
C ASN A 154 -4.98 11.00 3.83
N LEU A 155 -5.15 9.77 4.31
CA LEU A 155 -6.44 9.08 4.28
C LEU A 155 -7.48 9.75 5.20
N ALA A 156 -7.03 10.33 6.32
CA ALA A 156 -7.92 11.07 7.22
C ALA A 156 -8.53 12.29 6.53
N ASP A 157 -7.69 13.08 5.90
CA ASP A 157 -8.08 14.31 5.20
C ASP A 157 -8.93 14.01 3.94
N PHE A 158 -8.61 12.93 3.20
CA PHE A 158 -9.46 12.49 2.09
C PHE A 158 -10.83 11.98 2.55
N THR A 159 -10.91 11.25 3.68
CA THR A 159 -12.19 10.77 4.23
C THR A 159 -13.06 11.95 4.67
N GLN A 160 -12.48 12.91 5.38
CA GLN A 160 -13.18 14.11 5.81
C GLN A 160 -13.70 14.94 4.62
N ARG A 161 -12.86 15.17 3.59
CA ARG A 161 -13.26 15.97 2.43
C ARG A 161 -14.28 15.28 1.53
N ALA A 162 -14.17 13.97 1.33
CA ALA A 162 -15.05 13.25 0.42
C ALA A 162 -16.41 12.91 1.05
N TYR A 163 -16.43 12.62 2.35
CA TYR A 163 -17.61 12.05 3.02
C TYR A 163 -18.08 12.82 4.26
N GLY A 164 -17.31 13.78 4.75
CA GLY A 164 -17.61 14.49 5.99
C GLY A 164 -17.47 13.62 7.25
N THR A 165 -16.83 12.45 7.14
CA THR A 165 -16.67 11.46 8.20
C THR A 165 -15.21 11.31 8.61
N ASN A 166 -14.98 10.77 9.81
CA ASN A 166 -13.64 10.56 10.33
C ASN A 166 -13.08 9.20 9.90
N TYR A 167 -11.80 9.20 9.57
CA TYR A 167 -11.05 7.98 9.27
C TYR A 167 -10.79 7.17 10.54
N VAL A 168 -11.02 5.86 10.48
CA VAL A 168 -10.77 4.93 11.60
C VAL A 168 -9.56 4.03 11.32
N GLU A 169 -9.60 3.26 10.24
CA GLU A 169 -8.53 2.34 9.88
C GLU A 169 -8.55 1.96 8.40
N ILE A 170 -7.38 1.61 7.85
CA ILE A 170 -7.28 0.96 6.54
C ILE A 170 -7.72 -0.50 6.67
N CYS A 171 -8.57 -0.92 5.75
CA CYS A 171 -9.04 -2.28 5.61
C CYS A 171 -8.23 -3.08 4.58
N ARG A 172 -7.98 -2.51 3.39
CA ARG A 172 -7.40 -3.23 2.25
C ARG A 172 -6.66 -2.28 1.31
N ILE A 173 -5.59 -2.77 0.69
CA ILE A 173 -4.86 -2.07 -0.37
C ILE A 173 -4.72 -3.00 -1.57
N THR A 174 -4.97 -2.46 -2.76
CA THR A 174 -4.79 -3.14 -4.04
C THR A 174 -3.90 -2.29 -4.93
N ILE A 175 -2.81 -2.85 -5.44
CA ILE A 175 -1.94 -2.20 -6.43
C ILE A 175 -2.13 -2.90 -7.77
N ASN A 176 -2.53 -2.14 -8.80
CA ASN A 176 -2.77 -2.66 -10.13
C ASN A 176 -1.51 -2.65 -11.00
N ALA A 177 -1.65 -3.20 -12.22
CA ALA A 177 -0.56 -3.35 -13.16
C ALA A 177 0.08 -2.04 -13.61
N ASN A 178 1.26 -2.20 -14.21
CA ASN A 178 2.11 -1.21 -14.85
C ASN A 178 2.80 -0.25 -13.87
N CYS A 179 3.38 -0.82 -12.82
CA CYS A 179 4.26 -0.10 -11.92
C CYS A 179 5.43 -0.99 -11.47
N ARG A 180 6.51 -0.35 -10.99
CA ARG A 180 7.49 -1.01 -10.13
C ARG A 180 7.32 -0.51 -8.71
N LEU A 181 7.16 -1.43 -7.77
CA LEU A 181 6.90 -1.12 -6.38
C LEU A 181 8.13 -1.44 -5.54
N ARG A 182 8.61 -0.44 -4.79
CA ARG A 182 9.75 -0.60 -3.87
C ARG A 182 9.29 -0.90 -2.46
N ARG A 183 8.40 -0.07 -1.93
CA ARG A 183 7.94 -0.11 -0.53
C ARG A 183 6.54 0.46 -0.38
N ILE A 184 5.76 -0.12 0.53
CA ILE A 184 4.51 0.45 1.03
C ILE A 184 4.60 0.50 2.55
N PHE A 185 4.37 1.68 3.10
CA PHE A 185 4.41 1.90 4.54
C PHE A 185 3.45 3.00 4.96
N PHE A 186 3.23 3.06 6.27
CA PHE A 186 2.39 4.06 6.91
C PHE A 186 3.19 4.89 7.88
N MET A 187 2.74 6.12 8.10
CA MET A 187 3.31 7.04 9.07
C MET A 187 2.21 7.57 10.00
N ASP A 188 2.55 7.74 11.27
CA ASP A 188 1.68 8.39 12.26
C ASP A 188 1.63 9.91 12.09
N ARG A 189 2.72 10.51 11.61
CA ARG A 189 2.85 11.94 11.29
C ARG A 189 3.70 12.16 10.05
N LEU A 190 3.65 13.38 9.52
CA LEU A 190 4.57 13.82 8.48
C LEU A 190 5.94 14.07 9.11
N TYR A 191 6.91 13.24 8.77
CA TYR A 191 8.31 13.49 9.10
C TYR A 191 8.87 14.45 8.05
N ALA A 192 9.30 15.64 8.47
CA ALA A 192 9.96 16.59 7.58
C ALA A 192 11.30 16.00 7.12
N SER A 193 11.40 15.63 5.83
CA SER A 193 12.62 15.38 5.03
C SER A 193 13.85 14.69 5.66
N GLU A 194 13.73 14.04 6.81
CA GLU A 194 14.73 13.20 7.45
C GLU A 194 14.16 11.80 7.60
N THR A 195 13.77 11.21 6.46
CA THR A 195 13.78 9.75 6.41
C THR A 195 15.18 9.38 5.98
N PRO A 196 15.99 8.66 6.78
CA PRO A 196 17.20 8.07 6.27
C PRO A 196 16.75 7.11 5.17
N LEU A 197 16.96 7.50 3.91
CA LEU A 197 16.90 6.56 2.78
C LEU A 197 17.97 5.47 2.93
N GLU A 198 18.83 5.54 3.95
CA GLU A 198 19.89 4.56 4.20
C GLU A 198 20.34 4.57 5.67
N SER A 199 19.79 3.70 6.54
CA SER A 199 20.40 3.43 7.86
C SER A 199 20.10 2.03 8.41
N SER A 200 20.07 1.02 7.54
CA SER A 200 20.21 -0.37 7.97
C SER A 200 21.14 -1.15 7.02
N ARG A 201 22.33 -0.60 6.79
CA ARG A 201 23.50 -1.46 6.57
C ARG A 201 24.10 -1.75 7.94
N PRO A 202 24.16 -3.01 8.41
CA PRO A 202 25.09 -3.32 9.48
C PRO A 202 26.50 -3.04 8.95
N GLN A 203 27.24 -2.16 9.62
CA GLN A 203 28.68 -2.03 9.43
C GLN A 203 29.30 -3.37 9.89
N PRO A 204 30.12 -4.04 9.07
CA PRO A 204 30.89 -5.18 9.55
C PRO A 204 31.89 -4.71 10.63
N PRO A 205 32.30 -5.62 11.53
CA PRO A 205 33.18 -5.30 12.66
C PRO A 205 34.52 -4.70 12.23
#